data_AF-A0A9D1MG92-F1
#
_entry.id   AF-A0A9D1MG92-F1
#
_cell.length_a   1.000
_cell.length_b   1.000
_cell.length_c   1.000
_cell.angle_alpha   90.00
_cell.angle_beta   90.00
_cell.angle_gamma   90.00
#
_symmetry.space_group_name_H-M   'P 1'
#
loop_
_entity.id
_entity.type
_entity.pdbx_description
1 polymer ?
#
loop_
_entity_poly.entity_id
_entity_poly.type
_entity_poly.pdbx_seq_one_letter_code
_entity_poly.pdbx_strand_id
1 'polypeptide(L)'
;ANPTEIGEAVVSSYAKKLDAQVAALTKENYAESDWALIEVYVSTFKAGTYETAEALYTAYTTAKTGIEAVQPDPLKDKRTELLNSIGEFYNGLDKNNYTAENWTLVETAYNEFVTGAEACETETELQSLYDEKYAAMDAVKAYKQDFAYLDYPSKMNANGYDWIEGDVFDTKLYAGGVESGLKEFDSKGASENIIYNAELNAGLGEGTYAYYAENWKWYIGRDAGIIVAYKAKADCKIEITNTRIASGSGNNGWTSDCVLTGYILRGEDVKKISSVNAPASDEDFSGTYYLKEGDVLYIEFASFTINAGDVRNTEAPYGMKAAGDSTAFDEAAYAEQNHDLPAEVTAAIEEKTQALNEYYAGLKEADYSATNWLTLSDYIAQFVSKCETEVDTVEDVTALYESIFAEMQAVPTLAQAEAELKETLEGYVAELQAEYDRLIKENEYTAENKAALDQALADGIAQIRAAKSKAAGNTARREAITALGAIEKKTSAETGGCGSALGVAGLLTGLSALLVGAAVLGRKKH
;
A
#
# COMPACT_ATOMS: atom_id res chain seq x y z
N ALA A 1 98.69 -17.01 -3.78
CA ALA A 1 97.68 -17.88 -3.16
C ALA A 1 96.34 -17.26 -3.54
N ASN A 2 95.47 -18.01 -4.22
CA ASN A 2 94.10 -17.55 -4.45
C ASN A 2 93.47 -17.24 -3.08
N PRO A 3 92.83 -16.08 -2.89
CA PRO A 3 92.07 -15.84 -1.67
C PRO A 3 91.01 -16.96 -1.58
N THR A 4 91.07 -17.74 -0.51
CA THR A 4 90.11 -18.81 -0.26
C THR A 4 88.77 -18.15 -0.01
N GLU A 5 87.82 -18.30 -0.93
CA GLU A 5 86.44 -17.83 -0.75
C GLU A 5 85.89 -18.24 0.62
N ILE A 6 85.12 -17.36 1.24
CA ILE A 6 84.46 -17.69 2.50
C ILE A 6 83.51 -18.86 2.25
N GLY A 7 83.71 -19.96 2.99
CA GLY A 7 82.91 -21.17 2.80
C GLY A 7 81.41 -20.94 3.00
N GLU A 8 80.60 -21.64 2.20
CA GLU A 8 79.13 -21.50 2.13
C GLU A 8 78.43 -21.56 3.50
N ALA A 9 78.96 -22.35 4.43
CA ALA A 9 78.42 -22.48 5.79
C ALA A 9 78.42 -21.15 6.58
N VAL A 10 79.44 -20.30 6.37
CA VAL A 10 79.57 -19.01 7.05
C VAL A 10 78.60 -17.99 6.45
N VAL A 11 78.49 -17.94 5.11
CA VAL A 11 77.53 -17.09 4.39
C VAL A 11 76.10 -17.45 4.78
N SER A 12 75.78 -18.74 4.84
CA SER A 12 74.48 -19.26 5.29
C SER A 12 74.14 -18.83 6.72
N SER A 13 75.13 -18.75 7.62
CA SER A 13 74.94 -18.26 8.99
C SER A 13 74.48 -16.79 9.04
N TYR A 14 75.04 -15.94 8.19
CA TYR A 14 74.65 -14.53 8.10
C TYR A 14 73.32 -14.34 7.39
N ALA A 15 73.04 -15.13 6.35
CA ALA A 15 71.75 -15.13 5.67
C ALA A 15 70.60 -15.47 6.63
N LYS A 16 70.79 -16.45 7.52
CA LYS A 16 69.81 -16.79 8.58
C LYS A 16 69.53 -15.65 9.55
N LYS A 17 70.52 -14.77 9.81
CA LYS A 17 70.31 -13.59 10.66
C LYS A 17 69.42 -12.56 9.97
N LEU A 18 69.60 -12.34 8.66
CA LEU A 18 68.71 -11.48 7.87
C LEU A 18 67.30 -12.08 7.76
N ASP A 19 67.19 -13.39 7.53
CA ASP A 19 65.89 -14.07 7.50
C ASP A 19 65.15 -13.95 8.84
N ALA A 20 65.85 -14.09 9.97
CA ALA A 20 65.26 -13.90 11.30
C ALA A 20 64.81 -12.45 11.54
N GLN A 21 65.54 -11.47 11.00
CA GLN A 21 65.15 -10.06 11.07
C GLN A 21 63.89 -9.80 10.26
N VAL A 22 63.80 -10.28 9.02
CA VAL A 22 62.59 -10.13 8.19
C VAL A 22 61.40 -10.87 8.79
N ALA A 23 61.61 -12.06 9.36
CA ALA A 23 60.55 -12.81 10.04
C ALA A 23 60.02 -12.12 11.31
N ALA A 24 60.76 -11.16 11.88
CA ALA A 24 60.30 -10.33 12.99
C ALA A 24 59.46 -9.12 12.52
N LEU A 25 59.42 -8.85 11.21
CA LEU A 25 58.57 -7.82 10.62
C LEU A 25 57.20 -8.42 10.26
N THR A 26 56.14 -7.61 10.42
CA THR A 26 54.80 -7.96 9.96
C THR A 26 54.63 -7.45 8.54
N LYS A 27 54.59 -8.33 7.53
CA LYS A 27 54.46 -7.98 6.10
C LYS A 27 53.28 -7.06 5.85
N GLU A 28 52.20 -7.29 6.59
CA GLU A 28 50.96 -6.54 6.51
C GLU A 28 51.15 -5.07 6.91
N ASN A 29 52.22 -4.67 7.59
CA ASN A 29 52.43 -3.27 7.98
C ASN A 29 53.22 -2.45 6.94
N TYR A 30 53.63 -3.04 5.82
CA TYR A 30 54.44 -2.38 4.80
C TYR A 30 53.62 -2.18 3.51
N ALA A 31 53.96 -1.13 2.76
CA ALA A 31 53.56 -1.01 1.37
C ALA A 31 54.15 -2.17 0.56
N GLU A 32 53.48 -2.57 -0.53
CA GLU A 32 53.93 -3.72 -1.33
C GLU A 32 55.31 -3.48 -1.97
N SER A 33 55.56 -2.25 -2.43
CA SER A 33 56.86 -1.82 -2.96
C SER A 33 57.99 -1.89 -1.91
N ASP A 34 57.68 -1.53 -0.68
CA ASP A 34 58.63 -1.52 0.44
C ASP A 34 58.97 -2.93 0.90
N TRP A 35 57.96 -3.80 0.96
CA TRP A 35 58.19 -5.22 1.24
C TRP A 35 59.02 -5.89 0.15
N ALA A 36 58.75 -5.57 -1.13
CA ALA A 36 59.57 -6.06 -2.24
C ALA A 36 61.03 -5.58 -2.11
N LEU A 37 61.28 -4.35 -1.65
CA LEU A 37 62.62 -3.84 -1.39
C LEU A 37 63.34 -4.61 -0.26
N ILE A 38 62.63 -4.94 0.83
CA ILE A 38 63.15 -5.80 1.91
C ILE A 38 63.58 -7.17 1.34
N GLU A 39 62.76 -7.78 0.48
CA GLU A 39 63.07 -9.06 -0.18
C GLU A 39 64.29 -8.95 -1.12
N VAL A 40 64.47 -7.80 -1.78
CA VAL A 40 65.65 -7.50 -2.62
C VAL A 40 66.93 -7.45 -1.80
N TYR A 41 66.94 -6.82 -0.62
CA TYR A 41 68.14 -6.79 0.24
C TYR A 41 68.58 -8.20 0.67
N VAL A 42 67.63 -9.05 1.05
CA VAL A 42 67.93 -10.44 1.46
C VAL A 42 68.43 -11.28 0.29
N SER A 43 67.74 -11.21 -0.86
CA SER A 43 68.11 -11.99 -2.04
C SER A 43 69.45 -11.56 -2.63
N THR A 44 69.74 -10.26 -2.68
CA THR A 44 71.04 -9.72 -3.12
C THR A 44 72.17 -10.24 -2.24
N PHE A 45 72.00 -10.24 -0.92
CA PHE A 45 73.00 -10.78 -0.01
C PHE A 45 73.23 -12.28 -0.23
N LYS A 46 72.16 -13.05 -0.40
CA LYS A 46 72.21 -14.51 -0.62
C LYS A 46 72.88 -14.91 -1.94
N ALA A 47 72.76 -14.08 -2.97
CA ALA A 47 73.34 -14.32 -4.29
C ALA A 47 74.81 -13.88 -4.40
N GLY A 48 75.33 -13.10 -3.43
CA GLY A 48 76.69 -12.57 -3.47
C GLY A 48 77.78 -13.61 -3.19
N THR A 49 78.96 -13.42 -3.79
CA THR A 49 80.20 -14.15 -3.48
C THR A 49 81.17 -13.24 -2.71
N TYR A 50 81.87 -13.79 -1.72
CA TYR A 50 82.67 -12.99 -0.78
C TYR A 50 84.08 -13.56 -0.61
N GLU A 51 85.08 -12.80 -1.07
CA GLU A 51 86.50 -13.20 -1.04
C GLU A 51 87.15 -13.02 0.34
N THR A 52 86.57 -12.21 1.23
CA THR A 52 87.10 -11.94 2.58
C THR A 52 85.98 -11.84 3.62
N ALA A 53 86.33 -12.07 4.89
CA ALA A 53 85.40 -11.93 6.00
C ALA A 53 84.91 -10.48 6.19
N GLU A 54 85.78 -9.51 5.86
CA GLU A 54 85.46 -8.09 5.88
C GLU A 54 84.44 -7.73 4.80
N ALA A 55 84.57 -8.28 3.60
CA ALA A 55 83.60 -8.09 2.51
C ALA A 55 82.23 -8.70 2.86
N LEU A 56 82.21 -9.92 3.42
CA LEU A 56 80.98 -10.56 3.89
C LEU A 56 80.28 -9.72 4.98
N TYR A 57 81.03 -9.27 5.98
CA TYR A 57 80.48 -8.48 7.07
C TYR A 57 79.96 -7.12 6.61
N THR A 58 80.64 -6.48 5.65
CA THR A 58 80.21 -5.23 5.04
C THR A 58 78.90 -5.40 4.27
N ALA A 59 78.80 -6.46 3.45
CA ALA A 59 77.58 -6.76 2.71
C ALA A 59 76.40 -7.09 3.63
N TYR A 60 76.64 -7.87 4.69
CA TYR A 60 75.63 -8.17 5.70
C TYR A 60 75.14 -6.90 6.39
N THR A 61 76.05 -6.04 6.83
CA THR A 61 75.69 -4.79 7.51
C THR A 61 74.92 -3.86 6.58
N THR A 62 75.30 -3.80 5.30
CA THR A 62 74.59 -3.02 4.27
C THR A 62 73.15 -3.52 4.09
N ALA A 63 72.95 -4.84 3.92
CA ALA A 63 71.62 -5.42 3.78
C ALA A 63 70.77 -5.22 5.05
N LYS A 64 71.37 -5.43 6.23
CA LYS A 64 70.72 -5.21 7.53
C LYS A 64 70.23 -3.76 7.67
N THR A 65 71.10 -2.79 7.42
CA THR A 65 70.76 -1.37 7.51
C THR A 65 69.75 -0.96 6.44
N GLY A 66 69.83 -1.54 5.23
CA GLY A 66 68.82 -1.36 4.18
C GLY A 66 67.44 -1.82 4.63
N ILE A 67 67.32 -3.00 5.23
CA ILE A 67 66.07 -3.51 5.80
C ILE A 67 65.58 -2.63 6.95
N GLU A 68 66.46 -2.18 7.86
CA GLU A 68 66.10 -1.30 8.99
C GLU A 68 65.63 0.10 8.54
N ALA A 69 66.06 0.55 7.35
CA ALA A 69 65.69 1.85 6.82
C ALA A 69 64.26 1.84 6.21
N VAL A 70 63.77 0.68 5.76
CA VAL A 70 62.40 0.54 5.26
C VAL A 70 61.45 0.61 6.45
N GLN A 71 60.61 1.64 6.50
CA GLN A 71 59.63 1.84 7.58
C GLN A 71 58.28 1.22 7.22
N PRO A 72 57.51 0.73 8.20
CA PRO A 72 56.12 0.36 7.98
C PRO A 72 55.32 1.57 7.50
N ASP A 73 54.33 1.34 6.65
CA ASP A 73 53.37 2.35 6.20
C ASP A 73 52.37 2.62 7.33
N PRO A 74 52.45 3.76 8.02
CA PRO A 74 51.59 4.04 9.17
C PRO A 74 50.12 4.29 8.76
N LEU A 75 49.84 4.48 7.46
CA LEU A 75 48.51 4.85 6.97
C LEU A 75 47.74 3.69 6.34
N LYS A 76 48.35 2.51 6.19
CA LYS A 76 47.79 1.40 5.39
C LYS A 76 46.35 1.03 5.76
N ASP A 77 46.07 0.84 7.04
CA ASP A 77 44.75 0.44 7.53
C ASP A 77 43.72 1.54 7.26
N LYS A 78 44.07 2.79 7.57
CA LYS A 78 43.19 3.95 7.33
C LYS A 78 42.94 4.19 5.84
N ARG A 79 43.96 4.03 5.00
CA ARG A 79 43.85 4.13 3.54
C ARG A 79 42.89 3.07 3.00
N THR A 80 43.00 1.84 3.50
CA THR A 80 42.11 0.74 3.12
C THR A 80 40.66 1.02 3.55
N GLU A 81 40.45 1.50 4.77
CA GLU A 81 39.14 1.92 5.28
C GLU A 81 38.50 2.99 4.39
N LEU A 82 39.23 4.06 4.06
CA LEU A 82 38.71 5.17 3.26
C LEU A 82 38.51 4.81 1.78
N LEU A 83 39.40 3.99 1.19
CA LEU A 83 39.22 3.45 -0.17
C LEU A 83 37.99 2.55 -0.26
N ASN A 84 37.72 1.75 0.77
CA ASN A 84 36.49 0.95 0.83
C ASN A 84 35.27 1.85 0.97
N SER A 85 35.30 2.82 1.90
CA SER A 85 34.16 3.72 2.14
C SER A 85 33.80 4.56 0.91
N ILE A 86 34.79 5.17 0.25
CA ILE A 86 34.55 5.95 -0.98
C ILE A 86 34.09 5.06 -2.14
N GLY A 87 34.60 3.82 -2.21
CA GLY A 87 34.20 2.82 -3.19
C GLY A 87 32.77 2.33 -2.99
N GLU A 88 32.35 2.12 -1.75
CA GLU A 88 30.97 1.81 -1.39
C GLU A 88 30.02 2.93 -1.79
N PHE A 89 30.38 4.18 -1.52
CA PHE A 89 29.62 5.35 -1.97
C PHE A 89 29.50 5.39 -3.50
N TYR A 90 30.62 5.38 -4.22
CA TYR A 90 30.65 5.44 -5.68
C TYR A 90 29.88 4.30 -6.35
N ASN A 91 30.07 3.07 -5.88
CA ASN A 91 29.40 1.88 -6.44
C ASN A 91 27.91 1.83 -6.09
N GLY A 92 27.48 2.56 -5.05
CA GLY A 92 26.07 2.73 -4.70
C GLY A 92 25.31 3.67 -5.64
N LEU A 93 26.02 4.48 -6.43
CA LEU A 93 25.40 5.41 -7.39
C LEU A 93 25.02 4.69 -8.68
N ASP A 94 23.84 4.98 -9.23
CA ASP A 94 23.47 4.55 -10.58
C ASP A 94 23.85 5.62 -11.60
N LYS A 95 24.83 5.31 -12.46
CA LYS A 95 25.28 6.18 -13.54
C LYS A 95 24.14 6.70 -14.43
N ASN A 96 23.07 5.94 -14.63
CA ASN A 96 21.94 6.35 -15.47
C ASN A 96 21.13 7.49 -14.87
N ASN A 97 21.31 7.77 -13.58
CA ASN A 97 20.66 8.86 -12.86
C ASN A 97 21.38 10.20 -12.97
N TYR A 98 22.52 10.23 -13.66
CA TYR A 98 23.35 11.43 -13.85
C TYR A 98 23.43 11.81 -15.32
N THR A 99 23.55 13.11 -15.60
CA THR A 99 23.95 13.56 -16.94
C THR A 99 25.37 13.07 -17.22
N ALA A 100 25.75 12.96 -18.50
CA ALA A 100 27.11 12.55 -18.86
C ALA A 100 28.18 13.47 -18.25
N GLU A 101 27.90 14.78 -18.20
CA GLU A 101 28.78 15.78 -17.59
C GLU A 101 28.90 15.60 -16.07
N ASN A 102 27.76 15.45 -15.37
CA ASN A 102 27.75 15.23 -13.92
C ASN A 102 28.46 13.92 -13.54
N TRP A 103 28.23 12.84 -14.29
CA TRP A 103 28.91 11.57 -14.03
C TRP A 103 30.43 11.68 -14.19
N THR A 104 30.90 12.43 -15.20
CA THR A 104 32.33 12.68 -15.36
C THR A 104 32.94 13.39 -14.15
N LEU A 105 32.20 14.31 -13.50
CA LEU A 105 32.67 14.96 -12.27
C LEU A 105 32.80 13.95 -11.10
N VAL A 106 31.79 13.10 -10.90
CA VAL A 106 31.80 12.03 -9.89
C VAL A 106 32.97 11.07 -10.12
N GLU A 107 33.11 10.55 -11.35
CA GLU A 107 34.17 9.63 -11.74
C GLU A 107 35.56 10.25 -11.60
N THR A 108 35.70 11.55 -11.91
CA THR A 108 36.96 12.28 -11.73
C THR A 108 37.33 12.36 -10.25
N ALA A 109 36.41 12.81 -9.38
CA ALA A 109 36.67 12.94 -7.95
C ALA A 109 37.03 11.58 -7.30
N TYR A 110 36.31 10.51 -7.65
CA TYR A 110 36.63 9.15 -7.21
C TYR A 110 38.06 8.74 -7.61
N ASN A 111 38.40 8.88 -8.90
CA ASN A 111 39.72 8.50 -9.41
C ASN A 111 40.85 9.35 -8.82
N GLU A 112 40.62 10.64 -8.58
CA GLU A 112 41.59 11.53 -7.91
C GLU A 112 41.89 11.07 -6.49
N PHE A 113 40.89 10.61 -5.72
CA PHE A 113 41.15 10.02 -4.41
C PHE A 113 41.91 8.70 -4.52
N VAL A 114 41.45 7.76 -5.36
CA VAL A 114 42.05 6.43 -5.50
C VAL A 114 43.53 6.52 -5.89
N THR A 115 43.87 7.42 -6.82
CA THR A 115 45.26 7.62 -7.26
C THR A 115 46.07 8.51 -6.32
N GLY A 116 45.45 9.48 -5.66
CA GLY A 116 46.13 10.42 -4.76
C GLY A 116 46.42 9.85 -3.37
N ALA A 117 45.63 8.89 -2.88
CA ALA A 117 45.72 8.37 -1.52
C ALA A 117 47.07 7.69 -1.20
N GLU A 118 47.75 7.12 -2.20
CA GLU A 118 49.08 6.53 -2.03
C GLU A 118 50.18 7.58 -1.81
N ALA A 119 49.98 8.81 -2.30
CA ALA A 119 50.94 9.89 -2.16
C ALA A 119 50.84 10.65 -0.83
N CYS A 120 49.82 10.38 -0.02
CA CYS A 120 49.66 10.99 1.30
C CYS A 120 50.67 10.40 2.30
N GLU A 121 51.40 11.27 3.01
CA GLU A 121 52.40 10.88 4.00
C GLU A 121 51.86 10.95 5.43
N THR A 122 50.77 11.70 5.64
CA THR A 122 50.14 11.87 6.95
C THR A 122 48.64 11.52 6.95
N GLU A 123 48.13 11.12 8.12
CA GLU A 123 46.70 10.82 8.32
C GLU A 123 45.82 12.05 8.02
N THR A 124 46.30 13.25 8.38
CA THR A 124 45.59 14.51 8.12
C THR A 124 45.47 14.80 6.63
N GLU A 125 46.53 14.59 5.83
CA GLU A 125 46.48 14.77 4.38
C GLU A 125 45.52 13.76 3.73
N LEU A 126 45.60 12.49 4.13
CA LEU A 126 44.76 11.44 3.61
C LEU A 126 43.27 11.69 3.92
N GLN A 127 42.95 12.06 5.16
CA GLN A 127 41.58 12.39 5.55
C GLN A 127 41.07 13.65 4.83
N SER A 128 41.91 14.68 4.70
CA SER A 128 41.51 15.91 3.99
C SER A 128 41.23 15.65 2.51
N LEU A 129 42.04 14.80 1.86
CA LEU A 129 41.80 14.39 0.48
C LEU A 129 40.50 13.59 0.36
N TYR A 130 40.25 12.65 1.29
CA TYR A 130 38.98 11.92 1.34
C TYR A 130 37.80 12.86 1.47
N ASP A 131 37.81 13.77 2.47
CA ASP A 131 36.70 14.69 2.73
C ASP A 131 36.44 15.61 1.53
N GLU A 132 37.50 16.12 0.89
CA GLU A 132 37.40 16.96 -0.31
C GLU A 132 36.74 16.20 -1.46
N LYS A 133 37.22 14.98 -1.78
CA LYS A 133 36.71 14.22 -2.93
C LYS A 133 35.34 13.61 -2.68
N TYR A 134 35.06 13.17 -1.45
CA TYR A 134 33.73 12.75 -1.03
C TYR A 134 32.73 13.89 -1.20
N ALA A 135 33.03 15.08 -0.66
CA ALA A 135 32.17 16.26 -0.81
C ALA A 135 32.00 16.67 -2.28
N ALA A 136 33.05 16.56 -3.10
CA ALA A 136 32.98 16.85 -4.53
C ALA A 136 32.02 15.88 -5.27
N MET A 137 32.00 14.60 -4.92
CA MET A 137 31.04 13.65 -5.48
C MET A 137 29.62 13.89 -4.95
N ASP A 138 29.46 14.07 -3.64
CA ASP A 138 28.14 14.28 -3.00
C ASP A 138 27.45 15.58 -3.46
N ALA A 139 28.24 16.61 -3.79
CA ALA A 139 27.72 17.85 -4.36
C ALA A 139 27.11 17.67 -5.75
N VAL A 140 27.45 16.60 -6.48
CA VAL A 140 26.87 16.30 -7.78
C VAL A 140 25.54 15.57 -7.57
N LYS A 141 24.45 16.27 -7.89
CA LYS A 141 23.10 15.74 -7.68
C LYS A 141 22.60 14.93 -8.88
N ALA A 142 21.98 13.80 -8.58
CA ALA A 142 21.28 12.99 -9.55
C ALA A 142 20.07 13.76 -10.08
N TYR A 143 19.82 13.68 -11.40
CA TYR A 143 18.62 14.27 -11.99
C TYR A 143 17.44 13.29 -11.98
N LYS A 144 17.71 12.00 -11.79
CA LYS A 144 16.71 10.93 -11.58
C LYS A 144 16.88 10.25 -10.23
N GLN A 145 15.78 9.74 -9.71
CA GLN A 145 15.74 9.02 -8.46
C GLN A 145 14.66 7.95 -8.48
N ASP A 146 15.03 6.72 -8.17
CA ASP A 146 14.07 5.63 -7.98
C ASP A 146 13.86 5.33 -6.50
N PHE A 147 12.62 5.07 -6.13
CA PHE A 147 12.23 4.67 -4.79
C PHE A 147 11.25 3.50 -4.85
N ALA A 148 11.56 2.43 -4.11
CA ALA A 148 10.69 1.26 -4.00
C ALA A 148 10.02 1.22 -2.64
N TYR A 149 8.74 0.87 -2.62
CA TYR A 149 7.94 0.72 -1.38
C TYR A 149 8.31 -0.56 -0.63
N LEU A 150 8.89 -1.53 -1.35
CA LEU A 150 9.53 -2.68 -0.73
C LEU A 150 10.59 -2.19 0.28
N ASP A 151 10.49 -2.72 1.50
CA ASP A 151 11.35 -2.38 2.65
C ASP A 151 11.22 -0.93 3.13
N TYR A 152 10.17 -0.21 2.74
CA TYR A 152 9.98 1.16 3.21
C TYR A 152 9.80 1.25 4.74
N PRO A 153 8.97 0.40 5.39
CA PRO A 153 8.87 0.41 6.84
C PRO A 153 10.20 0.22 7.58
N SER A 154 11.07 -0.69 7.10
CA SER A 154 12.38 -0.90 7.71
C SER A 154 13.34 0.26 7.50
N LYS A 155 13.32 0.88 6.32
CA LYS A 155 14.07 2.13 6.06
C LYS A 155 13.61 3.26 6.98
N MET A 156 12.30 3.43 7.17
CA MET A 156 11.75 4.44 8.08
C MET A 156 12.17 4.19 9.53
N ASN A 157 12.08 2.94 10.00
CA ASN A 157 12.51 2.58 11.35
C ASN A 157 14.03 2.82 11.55
N ALA A 158 14.86 2.51 10.55
CA ALA A 158 16.30 2.80 10.60
C ALA A 158 16.61 4.31 10.61
N ASN A 159 15.80 5.12 9.92
CA ASN A 159 15.94 6.58 9.83
C ASN A 159 15.27 7.33 11.00
N GLY A 160 14.81 6.63 12.04
CA GLY A 160 14.14 7.28 13.18
C GLY A 160 12.80 7.94 12.81
N TYR A 161 12.13 7.45 11.78
CA TYR A 161 10.85 7.92 11.25
C TYR A 161 10.83 9.34 10.66
N ASP A 162 12.01 9.91 10.39
CA ASP A 162 12.12 11.19 9.69
C ASP A 162 12.12 11.02 8.15
N TRP A 163 12.13 12.13 7.43
CA TRP A 163 12.27 12.17 5.98
C TRP A 163 13.51 11.42 5.53
N ILE A 164 13.33 10.52 4.56
CA ILE A 164 14.44 9.88 3.84
C ILE A 164 14.84 10.85 2.74
N GLU A 165 16.04 11.42 2.87
CA GLU A 165 16.54 12.42 1.94
C GLU A 165 16.90 11.82 0.58
N GLY A 166 16.56 12.55 -0.48
CA GLY A 166 16.96 12.25 -1.84
C GLY A 166 17.57 13.46 -2.55
N ASP A 167 17.89 13.27 -3.83
CA ASP A 167 18.41 14.33 -4.71
C ASP A 167 17.27 15.03 -5.48
N VAL A 168 16.26 14.28 -5.92
CA VAL A 168 15.10 14.82 -6.66
C VAL A 168 13.92 15.06 -5.72
N PHE A 169 13.68 14.13 -4.80
CA PHE A 169 12.62 14.25 -3.80
C PHE A 169 13.01 13.57 -2.49
N ASP A 170 12.55 14.12 -1.37
CA ASP A 170 12.54 13.42 -0.09
C ASP A 170 11.27 12.58 0.01
N THR A 171 11.28 11.51 0.80
CA THR A 171 10.07 10.71 1.03
C THR A 171 9.84 10.38 2.50
N LYS A 172 8.57 10.31 2.91
CA LYS A 172 8.17 9.93 4.26
C LYS A 172 6.87 9.12 4.27
N LEU A 173 6.75 8.20 5.22
CA LEU A 173 5.49 7.52 5.54
C LEU A 173 4.76 8.22 6.69
N TYR A 174 3.43 8.31 6.56
CA TYR A 174 2.52 8.77 7.59
C TYR A 174 1.35 7.79 7.75
N ALA A 175 0.68 7.88 8.90
CA ALA A 175 -0.64 7.29 9.15
C ALA A 175 -1.69 8.40 9.31
N GLY A 176 -2.96 8.02 9.51
CA GLY A 176 -4.06 8.97 9.71
C GLY A 176 -4.73 9.30 8.38
N GLY A 177 -4.98 10.58 8.09
CA GLY A 177 -5.46 10.97 6.77
C GLY A 177 -5.00 12.36 6.38
N VAL A 178 -4.93 12.63 5.07
CA VAL A 178 -4.42 13.93 4.58
C VAL A 178 -5.34 15.07 5.03
N GLU A 179 -6.66 14.89 4.89
CA GLU A 179 -7.66 15.89 5.29
C GLU A 179 -8.01 15.83 6.78
N SER A 180 -7.93 14.64 7.39
CA SER A 180 -8.30 14.42 8.81
C SER A 180 -7.15 14.63 9.79
N GLY A 181 -5.91 14.73 9.29
CA GLY A 181 -4.70 15.00 10.05
C GLY A 181 -3.66 13.89 9.90
N LEU A 182 -2.49 14.27 9.39
CA LEU A 182 -1.33 13.38 9.30
C LEU A 182 -0.80 13.02 10.69
N LYS A 183 -0.45 11.75 10.86
CA LYS A 183 0.17 11.21 12.07
C LYS A 183 1.50 10.57 11.71
N GLU A 184 2.55 10.91 12.44
CA GLU A 184 3.87 10.31 12.21
C GLU A 184 3.91 8.87 12.69
N PHE A 185 4.60 8.00 11.98
CA PHE A 185 5.04 6.75 12.58
C PHE A 185 6.07 7.07 13.67
N ASP A 186 5.97 6.42 14.82
CA ASP A 186 6.82 6.71 15.98
C ASP A 186 7.30 5.45 16.72
N SER A 187 6.84 4.28 16.28
CA SER A 187 7.02 3.03 17.00
C SER A 187 7.29 1.85 16.08
N LYS A 188 8.20 0.99 16.53
CA LYS A 188 8.54 -0.28 15.89
C LYS A 188 7.66 -1.40 16.45
N GLY A 189 7.12 -2.23 15.57
CA GLY A 189 6.37 -3.44 15.90
C GLY A 189 7.25 -4.62 16.32
N ALA A 190 6.73 -5.82 16.09
CA ALA A 190 7.41 -7.07 16.46
C ALA A 190 8.74 -7.31 15.72
N SER A 191 8.94 -6.67 14.57
CA SER A 191 10.18 -6.70 13.79
C SER A 191 10.51 -5.30 13.26
N GLU A 192 11.71 -5.12 12.73
CA GLU A 192 12.15 -3.90 12.05
C GLU A 192 11.32 -3.55 10.82
N ASN A 193 10.59 -4.52 10.26
CA ASN A 193 9.78 -4.35 9.07
C ASN A 193 8.36 -3.89 9.37
N ILE A 194 8.03 -3.66 10.65
CA ILE A 194 6.69 -3.25 11.08
C ILE A 194 6.79 -1.91 11.81
N ILE A 195 6.03 -0.92 11.36
CA ILE A 195 5.93 0.40 11.98
C ILE A 195 4.48 0.76 12.25
N TYR A 196 4.23 1.47 13.34
CA TYR A 196 2.91 1.99 13.71
C TYR A 196 3.03 3.35 14.42
N ASN A 197 1.91 4.07 14.46
CA ASN A 197 1.76 5.26 15.30
C ASN A 197 1.13 4.82 16.65
N ALA A 198 1.76 5.18 17.78
CA ALA A 198 1.33 4.76 19.10
C ALA A 198 -0.04 5.31 19.51
N GLU A 199 -0.39 6.53 19.10
CA GLU A 199 -1.66 7.18 19.43
C GLU A 199 -2.85 6.47 18.76
N LEU A 200 -2.74 6.16 17.46
CA LEU A 200 -3.77 5.44 16.70
C LEU A 200 -3.99 4.01 17.21
N ASN A 201 -2.99 3.45 17.90
CA ASN A 201 -3.02 2.11 18.47
C ASN A 201 -3.16 2.11 20.00
N ALA A 202 -3.49 3.26 20.60
CA ALA A 202 -3.62 3.39 22.04
C ALA A 202 -4.77 2.52 22.58
N GLY A 203 -4.55 1.90 23.74
CA GLY A 203 -5.53 1.03 24.39
C GLY A 203 -5.57 -0.40 23.84
N LEU A 204 -4.80 -0.70 22.78
CA LEU A 204 -4.49 -2.07 22.41
C LEU A 204 -3.44 -2.63 23.38
N GLY A 205 -3.52 -3.93 23.68
CA GLY A 205 -2.55 -4.59 24.56
C GLY A 205 -1.12 -4.47 24.01
N GLU A 206 -0.12 -4.61 24.89
CA GLU A 206 1.29 -4.54 24.49
C GLU A 206 1.60 -5.48 23.32
N GLY A 207 2.30 -4.96 22.30
CA GLY A 207 2.62 -5.71 21.08
C GLY A 207 1.45 -5.92 20.11
N THR A 208 0.30 -5.26 20.33
CA THR A 208 -0.86 -5.32 19.45
C THR A 208 -1.06 -3.98 18.74
N TYR A 209 -1.26 -4.04 17.42
CA TYR A 209 -1.49 -2.86 16.58
C TYR A 209 -2.50 -3.22 15.48
N ALA A 210 -3.45 -2.31 15.25
CA ALA A 210 -4.50 -2.39 14.24
C ALA A 210 -4.14 -1.60 12.98
N TYR A 211 -3.60 -0.39 13.14
CA TYR A 211 -3.16 0.48 12.04
C TYR A 211 -1.64 0.45 11.95
N TYR A 212 -1.09 -0.18 10.91
CA TYR A 212 0.34 -0.38 10.77
C TYR A 212 0.77 -0.66 9.34
N ALA A 213 2.02 -0.33 9.04
CA ALA A 213 2.67 -0.67 7.79
C ALA A 213 3.70 -1.78 8.03
N GLU A 214 3.64 -2.82 7.22
CA GLU A 214 4.67 -3.87 7.11
C GLU A 214 5.20 -3.92 5.67
N ASN A 215 6.46 -4.36 5.45
CA ASN A 215 7.12 -4.32 4.12
C ASN A 215 6.27 -4.84 2.95
N TRP A 216 5.40 -5.82 3.21
CA TRP A 216 4.58 -6.48 2.18
C TRP A 216 3.07 -6.26 2.35
N LYS A 217 2.62 -5.57 3.41
CA LYS A 217 1.20 -5.37 3.69
C LYS A 217 0.92 -4.19 4.62
N TRP A 218 -0.11 -3.42 4.31
CA TRP A 218 -0.49 -2.24 5.09
C TRP A 218 -1.92 -2.42 5.60
N TYR A 219 -2.11 -2.20 6.90
CA TYR A 219 -3.43 -2.29 7.54
C TYR A 219 -4.00 -0.90 7.73
N ILE A 220 -5.12 -0.67 7.04
CA ILE A 220 -5.85 0.58 6.99
C ILE A 220 -7.28 0.36 7.47
N GLY A 221 -7.97 1.43 7.84
CA GLY A 221 -9.38 1.37 8.20
C GLY A 221 -10.10 2.62 7.70
N ARG A 222 -11.34 2.78 8.17
CA ARG A 222 -12.14 3.95 7.83
C ARG A 222 -11.60 5.24 8.45
N ASP A 223 -11.06 5.11 9.65
CA ASP A 223 -10.70 6.25 10.48
C ASP A 223 -9.22 6.65 10.29
N ALA A 224 -8.40 5.79 9.69
CA ALA A 224 -7.00 6.07 9.37
C ALA A 224 -6.48 5.16 8.24
N GLY A 225 -5.81 5.78 7.27
CA GLY A 225 -5.04 5.16 6.21
C GLY A 225 -3.53 5.21 6.45
N ILE A 226 -2.79 4.85 5.40
CA ILE A 226 -1.34 5.02 5.31
C ILE A 226 -1.05 5.93 4.12
N ILE A 227 -0.16 6.90 4.30
CA ILE A 227 0.12 7.95 3.34
C ILE A 227 1.60 7.91 3.01
N VAL A 228 1.91 7.94 1.71
CA VAL A 228 3.27 8.18 1.23
C VAL A 228 3.38 9.62 0.80
N ALA A 229 4.34 10.34 1.38
CA ALA A 229 4.66 11.71 1.03
C ALA A 229 5.94 11.77 0.18
N TYR A 230 5.93 12.64 -0.83
CA TYR A 230 7.09 12.99 -1.65
C TYR A 230 7.24 14.50 -1.64
N LYS A 231 8.34 15.00 -1.07
CA LYS A 231 8.63 16.43 -1.09
C LYS A 231 9.66 16.72 -2.17
N ALA A 232 9.28 17.51 -3.17
CA ALA A 232 10.16 17.85 -4.27
C ALA A 232 11.31 18.76 -3.82
N LYS A 233 12.54 18.44 -4.24
CA LYS A 233 13.76 19.27 -4.03
C LYS A 233 14.18 20.05 -5.26
N ALA A 234 13.51 19.81 -6.38
CA ALA A 234 13.62 20.54 -7.61
C ALA A 234 12.28 20.41 -8.35
N ASP A 235 12.04 21.28 -9.31
CA ASP A 235 10.96 21.08 -10.28
C ASP A 235 11.15 19.72 -10.96
N CYS A 236 10.16 18.84 -10.86
CA CYS A 236 10.30 17.46 -11.30
C CYS A 236 8.99 16.81 -11.71
N LYS A 237 9.14 15.72 -12.48
CA LYS A 237 8.11 14.71 -12.69
C LYS A 237 8.33 13.57 -11.69
N ILE A 238 7.29 13.13 -10.99
CA ILE A 238 7.27 11.89 -10.21
C ILE A 238 6.27 10.93 -10.86
N GLU A 239 6.77 9.78 -11.29
CA GLU A 239 5.97 8.71 -11.86
C GLU A 239 5.85 7.58 -10.85
N ILE A 240 4.62 7.32 -10.40
CA ILE A 240 4.29 6.22 -9.51
C ILE A 240 3.77 5.08 -10.37
N THR A 241 4.37 3.92 -10.21
CA THR A 241 4.02 2.71 -10.95
C THR A 241 3.77 1.59 -9.97
N ASN A 242 2.75 0.78 -10.25
CA ASN A 242 2.59 -0.50 -9.61
C ASN A 242 2.95 -1.60 -10.61
N THR A 243 3.83 -2.52 -10.24
CA THR A 243 4.06 -3.73 -11.04
C THR A 243 3.53 -4.91 -10.26
N ARG A 244 2.38 -5.45 -10.68
CA ARG A 244 1.83 -6.66 -10.06
C ARG A 244 2.82 -7.81 -10.18
N ILE A 245 3.36 -8.26 -9.05
CA ILE A 245 4.16 -9.48 -9.01
C ILE A 245 3.18 -10.66 -9.13
N ALA A 246 3.15 -11.31 -10.28
CA ALA A 246 2.39 -12.53 -10.51
C ALA A 246 3.07 -13.71 -9.81
N SER A 247 2.94 -13.86 -8.49
CA SER A 247 3.29 -15.12 -7.83
C SER A 247 2.05 -15.99 -7.69
N GLY A 248 2.10 -17.16 -8.32
CA GLY A 248 0.97 -18.07 -8.51
C GLY A 248 0.19 -18.40 -7.23
N SER A 249 -1.12 -18.59 -7.44
CA SER A 249 -2.07 -19.29 -6.56
C SER A 249 -2.54 -18.63 -5.25
N GLY A 250 -2.33 -17.34 -5.04
CA GLY A 250 -3.03 -16.56 -4.00
C GLY A 250 -3.75 -15.39 -4.64
N ASN A 251 -5.03 -15.17 -4.31
CA ASN A 251 -5.74 -13.96 -4.70
C ASN A 251 -4.92 -12.75 -4.23
N ASN A 252 -4.33 -11.97 -5.15
CA ASN A 252 -3.74 -10.68 -4.82
C ASN A 252 -4.78 -9.89 -4.02
N GLY A 253 -4.41 -9.47 -2.82
CA GLY A 253 -5.27 -8.83 -1.81
C GLY A 253 -5.76 -7.45 -2.21
N TRP A 254 -6.42 -7.34 -3.36
CA TRP A 254 -7.32 -6.24 -3.65
C TRP A 254 -8.42 -6.30 -2.61
N THR A 255 -8.37 -5.43 -1.63
CA THR A 255 -9.60 -5.14 -0.93
C THR A 255 -10.41 -4.29 -1.89
N SER A 256 -11.60 -4.78 -2.26
CA SER A 256 -12.67 -3.98 -2.89
C SER A 256 -13.04 -2.72 -2.08
N ASP A 257 -12.38 -2.54 -0.94
CA ASP A 257 -12.61 -1.55 0.07
C ASP A 257 -11.48 -0.50 0.12
N CYS A 258 -10.38 -0.70 -0.63
CA CYS A 258 -9.29 0.29 -0.71
C CYS A 258 -9.72 1.50 -1.53
N VAL A 259 -9.29 2.67 -1.09
CA VAL A 259 -9.42 3.95 -1.76
C VAL A 259 -8.02 4.52 -1.86
N LEU A 260 -7.60 4.83 -3.09
CA LEU A 260 -6.33 5.48 -3.37
C LEU A 260 -6.60 6.93 -3.73
N THR A 261 -6.08 7.85 -2.93
CA THR A 261 -6.29 9.29 -3.14
C THR A 261 -4.96 9.99 -3.29
N GLY A 262 -4.81 10.76 -4.37
CA GLY A 262 -3.68 11.65 -4.60
C GLY A 262 -4.01 13.05 -4.11
N TYR A 263 -3.10 13.66 -3.36
CA TYR A 263 -3.17 15.07 -2.97
C TYR A 263 -1.87 15.77 -3.28
N ILE A 264 -1.92 17.08 -3.55
CA ILE A 264 -0.74 17.94 -3.61
C ILE A 264 -0.89 19.08 -2.60
N LEU A 265 0.15 19.28 -1.79
CA LEU A 265 0.36 20.48 -0.99
C LEU A 265 1.25 21.44 -1.79
N ARG A 266 0.75 22.65 -2.01
CA ARG A 266 1.48 23.76 -2.61
C ARG A 266 1.44 24.94 -1.65
N GLY A 267 2.57 25.30 -1.04
CA GLY A 267 2.60 26.28 0.05
C GLY A 267 1.87 25.76 1.28
N GLU A 268 0.71 26.34 1.60
CA GLU A 268 -0.16 25.93 2.74
C GLU A 268 -1.43 25.19 2.27
N ASP A 269 -1.72 25.17 0.97
CA ASP A 269 -2.96 24.63 0.42
C ASP A 269 -2.78 23.17 0.01
N VAL A 270 -3.52 22.27 0.67
CA VAL A 270 -3.63 20.86 0.30
C VAL A 270 -4.83 20.68 -0.60
N LYS A 271 -4.64 20.02 -1.75
CA LYS A 271 -5.72 19.73 -2.70
C LYS A 271 -5.74 18.27 -3.09
N LYS A 272 -6.93 17.70 -3.16
CA LYS A 272 -7.19 16.40 -3.77
C LYS A 272 -7.09 16.53 -5.30
N ILE A 273 -6.33 15.65 -5.94
CA ILE A 273 -6.07 15.70 -7.39
C ILE A 273 -6.50 14.42 -8.12
N SER A 274 -6.71 13.33 -7.38
CA SER A 274 -7.24 12.08 -7.91
C SER A 274 -7.81 11.23 -6.77
N SER A 275 -8.82 10.42 -7.08
CA SER A 275 -9.35 9.42 -6.15
C SER A 275 -9.84 8.21 -6.93
N VAL A 276 -9.38 7.02 -6.56
CA VAL A 276 -9.81 5.76 -7.17
C VAL A 276 -10.34 4.83 -6.09
N ASN A 277 -11.61 4.45 -6.24
CA ASN A 277 -12.31 3.56 -5.33
C ASN A 277 -12.21 2.12 -5.84
N ALA A 278 -11.90 1.18 -4.94
CA ALA A 278 -11.75 -0.24 -5.25
C ALA A 278 -10.84 -0.49 -6.48
N PRO A 279 -9.63 0.07 -6.51
CA PRO A 279 -8.74 -0.02 -7.67
C PRO A 279 -8.44 -1.49 -8.01
N ALA A 280 -8.58 -1.85 -9.29
CA ALA A 280 -8.63 -3.24 -9.75
C ALA A 280 -7.53 -3.61 -10.77
N SER A 281 -6.88 -2.59 -11.33
CA SER A 281 -5.79 -2.69 -12.31
C SER A 281 -4.49 -2.08 -11.79
N ASP A 282 -3.39 -2.34 -12.47
CA ASP A 282 -2.10 -1.76 -12.09
C ASP A 282 -2.05 -0.27 -12.44
N GLU A 283 -2.77 0.11 -13.51
CA GLU A 283 -3.00 1.49 -13.93
C GLU A 283 -3.74 2.31 -12.87
N ASP A 284 -4.72 1.72 -12.18
CA ASP A 284 -5.48 2.40 -11.10
C ASP A 284 -4.59 2.82 -9.91
N PHE A 285 -3.44 2.17 -9.73
CA PHE A 285 -2.44 2.49 -8.70
C PHE A 285 -1.29 3.35 -9.20
N SER A 286 -1.24 3.58 -10.50
CA SER A 286 -0.16 4.31 -11.14
C SER A 286 -0.59 5.75 -11.40
N GLY A 287 0.38 6.65 -11.53
CA GLY A 287 0.10 8.06 -11.80
C GLY A 287 1.36 8.83 -12.15
N THR A 288 1.20 9.91 -12.92
CA THR A 288 2.27 10.84 -13.22
C THR A 288 1.93 12.19 -12.61
N TYR A 289 2.85 12.72 -11.83
CA TYR A 289 2.69 13.94 -11.03
C TYR A 289 3.81 14.93 -11.37
N TYR A 290 3.50 16.21 -11.44
CA TYR A 290 4.48 17.27 -11.65
C TYR A 290 4.46 18.19 -10.43
N LEU A 291 5.64 18.47 -9.90
CA LEU A 291 5.82 19.23 -8.67
C LEU A 291 6.88 20.30 -8.88
N LYS A 292 6.67 21.48 -8.30
CA LYS A 292 7.73 22.49 -8.16
C LYS A 292 8.54 22.22 -6.89
N GLU A 293 9.75 22.76 -6.83
CA GLU A 293 10.57 22.70 -5.61
C GLU A 293 9.77 23.14 -4.38
N GLY A 294 9.73 22.29 -3.35
CA GLY A 294 9.00 22.54 -2.11
C GLY A 294 7.57 22.00 -2.06
N ASP A 295 6.95 21.67 -3.20
CA ASP A 295 5.64 21.00 -3.24
C ASP A 295 5.72 19.61 -2.59
N VAL A 296 4.60 19.12 -2.05
CA VAL A 296 4.50 17.76 -1.50
C VAL A 296 3.35 16.99 -2.15
N LEU A 297 3.65 15.84 -2.74
CA LEU A 297 2.65 14.88 -3.21
C LEU A 297 2.37 13.87 -2.09
N TYR A 298 1.09 13.68 -1.77
CA TYR A 298 0.61 12.64 -0.88
C TYR A 298 -0.16 11.58 -1.67
N ILE A 299 0.17 10.32 -1.43
CA ILE A 299 -0.59 9.17 -1.92
C ILE A 299 -1.15 8.44 -0.72
N GLU A 300 -2.45 8.60 -0.50
CA GLU A 300 -3.18 8.05 0.64
C GLU A 300 -3.86 6.73 0.26
N PHE A 301 -3.62 5.72 1.09
CA PHE A 301 -4.29 4.42 1.04
C PHE A 301 -5.27 4.38 2.23
N ALA A 302 -6.57 4.51 1.93
CA ALA A 302 -7.63 4.56 2.93
C ALA A 302 -8.82 3.66 2.54
N SER A 303 -9.92 3.74 3.28
CA SER A 303 -11.16 3.02 2.98
C SER A 303 -12.36 3.79 3.50
N PHE A 304 -13.50 3.74 2.80
CA PHE A 304 -14.77 4.24 3.36
C PHE A 304 -15.80 3.12 3.62
N THR A 305 -15.58 1.90 3.10
CA THR A 305 -16.53 0.78 3.22
C THR A 305 -16.29 -0.08 4.47
N ILE A 306 -15.13 0.04 5.10
CA ILE A 306 -14.83 -0.63 6.36
C ILE A 306 -15.62 0.04 7.50
N ASN A 307 -16.17 -0.74 8.43
CA ASN A 307 -16.84 -0.15 9.59
C ASN A 307 -15.84 0.61 10.47
N ALA A 308 -16.32 1.60 11.23
CA ALA A 308 -15.52 2.28 12.24
C ALA A 308 -14.81 1.28 13.17
N GLY A 309 -13.50 1.47 13.39
CA GLY A 309 -12.69 0.60 14.24
C GLY A 309 -12.31 -0.77 13.65
N ASP A 310 -12.83 -1.15 12.48
CA ASP A 310 -12.33 -2.31 11.74
C ASP A 310 -11.13 -1.90 10.87
N VAL A 311 -10.22 -2.85 10.62
CA VAL A 311 -9.08 -2.67 9.71
C VAL A 311 -9.03 -3.77 8.66
N ARG A 312 -8.37 -3.48 7.54
CA ARG A 312 -8.15 -4.40 6.41
C ARG A 312 -6.73 -4.25 5.88
N ASN A 313 -6.22 -5.35 5.37
CA ASN A 313 -4.93 -5.43 4.71
C ASN A 313 -5.07 -5.06 3.23
N THR A 314 -4.27 -4.14 2.71
CA THR A 314 -4.30 -3.76 1.29
C THR A 314 -3.38 -4.57 0.36
N GLU A 315 -2.41 -5.35 0.87
CA GLU A 315 -1.42 -6.22 0.17
C GLU A 315 -0.79 -5.71 -1.15
N ALA A 316 -1.06 -4.48 -1.59
CA ALA A 316 -0.63 -3.90 -2.86
C ALA A 316 0.62 -3.01 -2.78
N PRO A 317 0.89 -2.28 -1.67
CA PRO A 317 1.93 -1.25 -1.67
C PRO A 317 3.34 -1.74 -2.01
N TYR A 318 3.68 -3.00 -1.72
CA TYR A 318 5.05 -3.51 -1.92
C TYR A 318 5.48 -3.61 -3.39
N GLY A 319 4.53 -3.68 -4.33
CA GLY A 319 4.78 -3.70 -5.77
C GLY A 319 5.00 -2.31 -6.36
N MET A 320 4.82 -1.25 -5.56
CA MET A 320 4.87 0.13 -6.02
C MET A 320 6.27 0.71 -6.02
N LYS A 321 6.52 1.58 -6.99
CA LYS A 321 7.75 2.34 -7.18
C LYS A 321 7.42 3.77 -7.56
N ALA A 322 8.24 4.70 -7.11
CA ALA A 322 8.25 6.08 -7.57
C ALA A 322 9.56 6.35 -8.33
N ALA A 323 9.46 6.97 -9.49
CA ALA A 323 10.59 7.41 -10.31
C ALA A 323 10.50 8.93 -10.51
N GLY A 324 11.45 9.66 -9.95
CA GLY A 324 11.58 11.11 -10.08
C GLY A 324 12.52 11.47 -11.23
N ASP A 325 12.20 12.53 -11.97
CA ASP A 325 13.04 13.12 -13.01
C ASP A 325 12.90 14.65 -13.00
N SER A 326 13.95 15.33 -12.55
CA SER A 326 14.03 16.81 -12.46
C SER A 326 14.23 17.50 -13.82
N THR A 327 14.50 16.74 -14.89
CA THR A 327 14.61 17.29 -16.25
C THR A 327 13.32 17.13 -17.06
N ALA A 328 12.35 16.39 -16.52
CA ALA A 328 11.09 16.07 -17.19
C ALA A 328 9.89 16.86 -16.66
N PHE A 329 10.12 17.99 -15.98
CA PHE A 329 9.04 18.85 -15.51
C PHE A 329 8.23 19.44 -16.68
N ASP A 330 6.90 19.41 -16.57
CA ASP A 330 5.95 19.95 -17.54
C ASP A 330 5.06 21.01 -16.87
N GLU A 331 5.27 22.28 -17.23
CA GLU A 331 4.54 23.42 -16.65
C GLU A 331 3.04 23.38 -16.99
N ALA A 332 2.65 22.86 -18.16
CA ALA A 332 1.24 22.80 -18.56
C ALA A 332 0.51 21.72 -17.74
N ALA A 333 1.09 20.52 -17.65
CA ALA A 333 0.53 19.44 -16.84
C ALA A 333 0.51 19.79 -15.34
N TYR A 334 1.53 20.49 -14.84
CA TYR A 334 1.55 21.03 -13.47
C TYR A 334 0.36 21.95 -13.17
N ALA A 335 0.00 22.83 -14.12
CA ALA A 335 -1.12 23.75 -13.99
C ALA A 335 -2.46 23.01 -14.01
N GLU A 336 -2.62 22.02 -14.88
CA GLU A 336 -3.82 21.17 -14.96
C GLU A 336 -4.02 20.33 -13.68
N GLN A 337 -2.93 19.85 -13.07
CA GLN A 337 -2.96 19.04 -11.84
C GLN A 337 -3.46 19.76 -10.60
N ASN A 338 -3.58 21.09 -10.63
CA ASN A 338 -3.96 21.83 -9.43
C ASN A 338 -5.47 21.91 -9.20
N HIS A 339 -6.27 21.42 -10.16
CA HIS A 339 -7.74 21.51 -10.20
C HIS A 339 -8.25 22.86 -9.66
N ASP A 340 -7.56 23.95 -10.03
CA ASP A 340 -7.93 25.31 -9.65
C ASP A 340 -9.19 25.66 -10.42
N LEU A 341 -10.33 25.30 -9.81
CA LEU A 341 -11.63 25.58 -10.38
C LEU A 341 -11.79 27.10 -10.54
N PRO A 342 -12.26 27.57 -11.71
CA PRO A 342 -12.62 28.97 -11.88
C PRO A 342 -13.58 29.43 -10.78
N ALA A 343 -13.51 30.71 -10.40
CA ALA A 343 -14.33 31.26 -9.32
C ALA A 343 -15.84 31.07 -9.56
N GLU A 344 -16.29 31.09 -10.82
CA GLU A 344 -17.68 30.75 -11.15
C GLU A 344 -18.07 29.30 -10.83
N VAL A 345 -17.14 28.35 -10.98
CA VAL A 345 -17.38 26.93 -10.71
C VAL A 345 -17.43 26.68 -9.21
N THR A 346 -16.50 27.26 -8.44
CA THR A 346 -16.51 27.14 -6.96
C THR A 346 -17.77 27.77 -6.34
N ALA A 347 -18.21 28.92 -6.86
CA ALA A 347 -19.47 29.53 -6.45
C ALA A 347 -20.69 28.65 -6.78
N ALA A 348 -20.70 27.98 -7.95
CA ALA A 348 -21.76 27.04 -8.30
C ALA A 348 -21.78 25.81 -7.37
N ILE A 349 -20.62 25.27 -6.99
CA ILE A 349 -20.53 24.16 -6.03
C ILE A 349 -21.12 24.57 -4.68
N GLU A 350 -20.79 25.76 -4.18
CA GLU A 350 -21.35 26.29 -2.92
C GLU A 350 -22.87 26.44 -3.01
N GLU A 351 -23.38 27.05 -4.09
CA GLU A 351 -24.82 27.22 -4.34
C GLU A 351 -25.55 25.87 -4.35
N LYS A 352 -25.04 24.88 -5.10
CA LYS A 352 -25.68 23.56 -5.22
C LYS A 352 -25.57 22.73 -3.96
N THR A 353 -24.45 22.82 -3.23
CA THR A 353 -24.30 22.20 -1.91
C THR A 353 -25.33 22.78 -0.94
N GLN A 354 -25.53 24.09 -0.94
CA GLN A 354 -26.56 24.73 -0.13
C GLN A 354 -27.96 24.25 -0.52
N ALA A 355 -28.27 24.17 -1.82
CA ALA A 355 -29.57 23.68 -2.29
C ALA A 355 -29.87 22.24 -1.85
N LEU A 356 -28.88 21.34 -1.86
CA LEU A 356 -29.03 19.98 -1.34
C LEU A 356 -29.27 19.96 0.18
N ASN A 357 -28.54 20.79 0.93
CA ASN A 357 -28.72 20.94 2.38
C ASN A 357 -30.10 21.50 2.73
N GLU A 358 -30.58 22.49 1.99
CA GLU A 358 -31.92 23.07 2.17
C GLU A 358 -33.01 22.04 1.88
N TYR A 359 -32.86 21.23 0.83
CA TYR A 359 -33.75 20.12 0.55
C TYR A 359 -33.77 19.12 1.71
N TYR A 360 -32.60 18.66 2.17
CA TYR A 360 -32.47 17.71 3.27
C TYR A 360 -33.08 18.24 4.58
N ALA A 361 -32.83 19.51 4.92
CA ALA A 361 -33.40 20.16 6.10
C ALA A 361 -34.94 20.30 6.02
N GLY A 362 -35.51 20.32 4.81
CA GLY A 362 -36.95 20.30 4.59
C GLY A 362 -37.61 18.93 4.80
N LEU A 363 -36.82 17.85 4.85
CA LEU A 363 -37.29 16.49 5.10
C LEU A 363 -37.51 16.25 6.60
N LYS A 364 -38.28 15.21 6.94
CA LYS A 364 -38.51 14.79 8.32
C LYS A 364 -37.92 13.41 8.55
N GLU A 365 -36.97 13.31 9.48
CA GLU A 365 -36.33 12.04 9.83
C GLU A 365 -37.34 10.91 10.14
N ALA A 366 -38.42 11.23 10.83
CA ALA A 366 -39.48 10.27 11.19
C ALA A 366 -40.22 9.66 9.99
N ASP A 367 -40.14 10.27 8.80
CA ASP A 367 -40.77 9.76 7.58
C ASP A 367 -39.89 8.70 6.87
N TYR A 368 -38.65 8.49 7.31
CA TYR A 368 -37.69 7.59 6.69
C TYR A 368 -37.25 6.46 7.65
N SER A 369 -36.75 5.36 7.07
CA SER A 369 -36.02 4.37 7.85
C SER A 369 -34.66 4.94 8.30
N ALA A 370 -34.08 4.41 9.38
CA ALA A 370 -32.77 4.86 9.85
C ALA A 370 -31.68 4.72 8.76
N THR A 371 -31.75 3.65 7.96
CA THR A 371 -30.84 3.46 6.82
C THR A 371 -31.05 4.51 5.74
N ASN A 372 -32.29 4.73 5.30
CA ASN A 372 -32.61 5.69 4.24
C ASN A 372 -32.27 7.14 4.68
N TRP A 373 -32.43 7.45 5.96
CA TRP A 373 -32.08 8.76 6.51
C TRP A 373 -30.58 9.04 6.44
N LEU A 374 -29.74 8.04 6.75
CA LEU A 374 -28.29 8.15 6.61
C LEU A 374 -27.90 8.29 5.13
N THR A 375 -28.49 7.48 4.25
CA THR A 375 -28.25 7.55 2.79
C THR A 375 -28.50 8.95 2.22
N LEU A 376 -29.54 9.66 2.68
CA LEU A 376 -29.81 11.03 2.25
C LEU A 376 -28.68 12.01 2.60
N SER A 377 -28.08 11.90 3.79
CA SER A 377 -26.93 12.72 4.17
C SER A 377 -25.67 12.33 3.38
N ASP A 378 -25.49 11.03 3.13
CA ASP A 378 -24.34 10.52 2.35
C ASP A 378 -24.35 11.04 0.91
N TYR A 379 -25.53 11.26 0.31
CA TYR A 379 -25.64 11.84 -1.03
C TYR A 379 -25.08 13.26 -1.11
N ILE A 380 -25.25 14.08 -0.07
CA ILE A 380 -24.68 15.43 -0.02
C ILE A 380 -23.14 15.35 0.05
N ALA A 381 -22.61 14.47 0.89
CA ALA A 381 -21.17 14.24 0.99
C ALA A 381 -20.59 13.74 -0.34
N GLN A 382 -21.31 12.84 -1.04
CA GLN A 382 -20.92 12.37 -2.37
C GLN A 382 -20.89 13.49 -3.41
N PHE A 383 -21.87 14.41 -3.40
CA PHE A 383 -21.87 15.56 -4.30
C PHE A 383 -20.61 16.42 -4.13
N VAL A 384 -20.28 16.79 -2.89
CA VAL A 384 -19.11 17.61 -2.57
C VAL A 384 -17.83 16.88 -2.99
N SER A 385 -17.69 15.61 -2.60
CA SER A 385 -16.51 14.81 -2.94
C SER A 385 -16.32 14.66 -4.46
N LYS A 386 -17.40 14.48 -5.23
CA LYS A 386 -17.33 14.38 -6.69
C LYS A 386 -16.97 15.71 -7.36
N CYS A 387 -17.39 16.83 -6.79
CA CYS A 387 -16.98 18.16 -7.29
C CYS A 387 -15.48 18.44 -7.13
N GLU A 388 -14.77 17.70 -6.28
CA GLU A 388 -13.32 17.86 -6.14
C GLU A 388 -12.53 17.19 -7.27
N THR A 389 -13.15 16.29 -8.03
CA THR A 389 -12.43 15.43 -8.99
C THR A 389 -13.10 15.24 -10.35
N GLU A 390 -14.39 15.57 -10.50
CA GLU A 390 -15.19 15.21 -11.69
C GLU A 390 -15.77 16.42 -12.44
N VAL A 391 -15.50 17.66 -12.03
CA VAL A 391 -16.12 18.86 -12.62
C VAL A 391 -15.07 19.86 -13.08
N ASP A 392 -15.23 20.43 -14.27
CA ASP A 392 -14.36 21.50 -14.77
C ASP A 392 -15.16 22.80 -15.02
N THR A 393 -16.48 22.67 -15.17
CA THR A 393 -17.38 23.75 -15.59
C THR A 393 -18.62 23.84 -14.70
N VAL A 394 -19.34 24.97 -14.78
CA VAL A 394 -20.63 25.17 -14.08
C VAL A 394 -21.68 24.17 -14.57
N GLU A 395 -21.62 23.80 -15.85
CA GLU A 395 -22.48 22.79 -16.46
C GLU A 395 -22.24 21.40 -15.83
N ASP A 396 -20.99 21.01 -15.58
CA ASP A 396 -20.66 19.73 -14.93
C ASP A 396 -21.21 19.68 -13.50
N VAL A 397 -21.02 20.76 -12.73
CA VAL A 397 -21.58 20.91 -11.38
C VAL A 397 -23.10 20.78 -11.40
N THR A 398 -23.74 21.40 -12.39
CA THR A 398 -25.21 21.36 -12.53
C THR A 398 -25.71 19.95 -12.87
N ALA A 399 -25.06 19.27 -13.82
CA ALA A 399 -25.42 17.91 -14.21
C ALA A 399 -25.24 16.93 -13.04
N LEU A 400 -24.14 17.05 -12.29
CA LEU A 400 -23.88 16.24 -11.11
C LEU A 400 -24.92 16.50 -10.01
N TYR A 401 -25.25 17.78 -9.75
CA TYR A 401 -26.30 18.15 -8.81
C TYR A 401 -27.64 17.53 -9.19
N GLU A 402 -28.06 17.63 -10.46
CA GLU A 402 -29.34 17.09 -10.94
C GLU A 402 -29.42 15.57 -10.74
N SER A 403 -28.32 14.85 -11.02
CA SER A 403 -28.24 13.40 -10.80
C SER A 403 -28.39 13.04 -9.33
N ILE A 404 -27.58 13.65 -8.44
CA ILE A 404 -27.62 13.38 -7.00
C ILE A 404 -28.98 13.77 -6.41
N PHE A 405 -29.52 14.90 -6.82
CA PHE A 405 -30.82 15.36 -6.36
C PHE A 405 -31.95 14.40 -6.75
N ALA A 406 -31.92 13.87 -7.99
CA ALA A 406 -32.87 12.86 -8.42
C ALA A 406 -32.78 11.56 -7.59
N GLU A 407 -31.56 11.13 -7.24
CA GLU A 407 -31.35 9.98 -6.35
C GLU A 407 -31.88 10.23 -4.95
N MET A 408 -31.62 11.42 -4.38
CA MET A 408 -32.17 11.82 -3.08
C MET A 408 -33.71 11.86 -3.10
N GLN A 409 -34.33 12.28 -4.19
CA GLN A 409 -35.79 12.28 -4.36
C GLN A 409 -36.37 10.87 -4.50
N ALA A 410 -35.60 9.93 -5.04
CA ALA A 410 -36.02 8.54 -5.22
C ALA A 410 -35.96 7.70 -3.93
N VAL A 411 -35.28 8.19 -2.88
CA VAL A 411 -35.23 7.49 -1.59
C VAL A 411 -36.64 7.38 -1.00
N PRO A 412 -37.18 6.16 -0.80
CA PRO A 412 -38.55 6.00 -0.38
C PRO A 412 -38.73 6.35 1.10
N THR A 413 -39.82 7.06 1.39
CA THR A 413 -40.37 7.21 2.73
C THR A 413 -40.96 5.90 3.23
N LEU A 414 -41.16 5.79 4.54
CA LEU A 414 -41.88 4.67 5.18
C LEU A 414 -43.28 4.51 4.57
N ALA A 415 -44.00 5.61 4.35
CA ALA A 415 -45.35 5.57 3.78
C ALA A 415 -45.36 5.08 2.32
N GLN A 416 -44.40 5.50 1.50
CA GLN A 416 -44.25 5.00 0.12
C GLN A 416 -43.91 3.51 0.11
N ALA A 417 -42.95 3.08 0.95
CA ALA A 417 -42.57 1.68 1.06
C ALA A 417 -43.74 0.79 1.52
N GLU A 418 -44.57 1.27 2.45
CA GLU A 418 -45.79 0.58 2.89
C GLU A 418 -46.84 0.49 1.79
N ALA A 419 -47.04 1.57 1.00
CA ALA A 419 -47.97 1.59 -0.11
C ALA A 419 -47.56 0.62 -1.22
N GLU A 420 -46.29 0.60 -1.62
CA GLU A 420 -45.75 -0.34 -2.60
C GLU A 420 -45.86 -1.79 -2.14
N LEU A 421 -45.59 -2.04 -0.86
CA LEU A 421 -45.77 -3.37 -0.27
C LEU A 421 -47.24 -3.79 -0.38
N LYS A 422 -48.17 -2.92 0.02
CA LYS A 422 -49.60 -3.19 -0.06
C LYS A 422 -50.06 -3.48 -1.49
N GLU A 423 -49.64 -2.68 -2.46
CA GLU A 423 -49.95 -2.90 -3.88
C GLU A 423 -49.44 -4.27 -4.35
N THR A 424 -48.20 -4.61 -4.00
CA THR A 424 -47.61 -5.93 -4.30
C THR A 424 -48.44 -7.08 -3.71
N LEU A 425 -48.86 -6.96 -2.45
CA LEU A 425 -49.65 -7.97 -1.76
C LEU A 425 -51.05 -8.12 -2.37
N GLU A 426 -51.69 -7.03 -2.79
CA GLU A 426 -52.97 -7.12 -3.51
C GLU A 426 -52.81 -7.76 -4.90
N GLY A 427 -51.68 -7.56 -5.58
CA GLY A 427 -51.33 -8.32 -6.78
C GLY A 427 -51.28 -9.83 -6.52
N TYR A 428 -50.66 -10.26 -5.41
CA TYR A 428 -50.65 -11.66 -5.00
C TYR A 428 -52.04 -12.21 -4.63
N VAL A 429 -52.89 -11.39 -4.01
CA VAL A 429 -54.30 -11.74 -3.75
C VAL A 429 -55.04 -11.97 -5.07
N ALA A 430 -54.83 -11.11 -6.07
CA ALA A 430 -55.47 -11.25 -7.38
C ALA A 430 -55.02 -12.53 -8.11
N GLU A 431 -53.72 -12.88 -8.04
CA GLU A 431 -53.22 -14.15 -8.58
C GLU A 431 -53.86 -15.37 -7.90
N LEU A 432 -53.97 -15.35 -6.56
CA LEU A 432 -54.62 -16.42 -5.81
C LEU A 432 -56.11 -16.56 -6.18
N GLN A 433 -56.81 -15.43 -6.32
CA GLN A 433 -58.21 -15.41 -6.75
C GLN A 433 -58.38 -16.00 -8.16
N ALA A 434 -57.49 -15.65 -9.09
CA ALA A 434 -57.52 -16.18 -10.45
C ALA A 434 -57.32 -17.71 -10.48
N GLU A 435 -56.45 -18.24 -9.62
CA GLU A 435 -56.25 -19.70 -9.50
C GLU A 435 -57.49 -20.39 -8.93
N TYR A 436 -58.09 -19.81 -7.89
CA TYR A 436 -59.37 -20.29 -7.37
C TYR A 436 -60.46 -20.31 -8.46
N ASP A 437 -60.61 -19.21 -9.21
CA ASP A 437 -61.60 -19.07 -10.29
C ASP A 437 -61.38 -20.12 -11.40
N ARG A 438 -60.11 -20.42 -11.70
CA ARG A 438 -59.72 -21.48 -12.63
C ARG A 438 -60.15 -22.85 -12.11
N LEU A 439 -59.87 -23.15 -10.84
CA LEU A 439 -60.19 -24.44 -10.23
C LEU A 439 -61.69 -24.74 -10.22
N ILE A 440 -62.54 -23.75 -9.87
CA ILE A 440 -64.01 -23.92 -9.87
C ILE A 440 -64.59 -24.07 -11.29
N LYS A 441 -63.93 -23.51 -12.30
CA LYS A 441 -64.37 -23.62 -13.70
C LYS A 441 -64.03 -24.98 -14.31
N GLU A 442 -62.87 -25.52 -13.96
CA GLU A 442 -62.35 -26.74 -14.56
C GLU A 442 -62.79 -28.03 -13.85
N ASN A 443 -63.30 -27.94 -12.62
CA ASN A 443 -63.58 -29.13 -11.79
C ASN A 443 -64.94 -29.03 -11.09
N GLU A 444 -65.55 -30.17 -10.81
CA GLU A 444 -66.69 -30.26 -9.89
C GLU A 444 -66.21 -30.56 -8.47
N TYR A 445 -66.90 -30.02 -7.48
CA TYR A 445 -66.62 -30.24 -6.06
C TYR A 445 -67.89 -30.68 -5.33
N THR A 446 -67.75 -31.49 -4.27
CA THR A 446 -68.84 -31.73 -3.32
C THR A 446 -69.12 -30.43 -2.55
N ALA A 447 -70.27 -30.34 -1.88
CA ALA A 447 -70.58 -29.15 -1.06
C ALA A 447 -69.51 -28.92 0.04
N GLU A 448 -69.03 -30.00 0.66
CA GLU A 448 -67.97 -29.96 1.68
C GLU A 448 -66.62 -29.50 1.09
N ASN A 449 -66.19 -30.07 -0.04
CA ASN A 449 -64.91 -29.70 -0.65
C ASN A 449 -64.96 -28.29 -1.26
N LYS A 450 -66.12 -27.84 -1.73
CA LYS A 450 -66.30 -26.46 -2.18
C LYS A 450 -66.19 -25.47 -1.00
N ALA A 451 -66.76 -25.81 0.16
CA ALA A 451 -66.60 -25.01 1.38
C ALA A 451 -65.14 -24.99 1.86
N ALA A 452 -64.42 -26.11 1.76
CA ALA A 452 -62.99 -26.17 2.06
C ALA A 452 -62.15 -25.30 1.09
N LEU A 453 -62.51 -25.27 -0.19
CA LEU A 453 -61.86 -24.41 -1.19
C LEU A 453 -62.10 -22.92 -0.91
N ASP A 454 -63.32 -22.55 -0.52
CA ASP A 454 -63.68 -21.18 -0.14
C ASP A 454 -62.94 -20.72 1.11
N GLN A 455 -62.80 -21.61 2.08
CA GLN A 455 -62.04 -21.36 3.30
C GLN A 455 -60.53 -21.20 3.00
N ALA A 456 -59.95 -22.08 2.18
CA ALA A 456 -58.54 -22.01 1.80
C ALA A 456 -58.21 -20.71 1.04
N LEU A 457 -59.11 -20.23 0.18
CA LEU A 457 -58.99 -18.90 -0.45
C LEU A 457 -59.01 -17.79 0.61
N ALA A 458 -60.00 -17.79 1.51
CA ALA A 458 -60.15 -16.76 2.54
C ALA A 458 -58.92 -16.69 3.47
N ASP A 459 -58.43 -17.85 3.90
CA ASP A 459 -57.24 -17.97 4.76
C ASP A 459 -55.98 -17.52 4.01
N GLY A 460 -55.83 -17.91 2.73
CA GLY A 460 -54.72 -17.48 1.89
C GLY A 460 -54.67 -15.97 1.70
N ILE A 461 -55.82 -15.34 1.42
CA ILE A 461 -55.93 -13.87 1.31
C ILE A 461 -55.53 -13.20 2.63
N ALA A 462 -56.00 -13.71 3.77
CA ALA A 462 -55.68 -13.17 5.08
C ALA A 462 -54.17 -13.26 5.37
N GLN A 463 -53.54 -14.39 5.05
CA GLN A 463 -52.09 -14.60 5.25
C GLN A 463 -51.25 -13.70 4.34
N ILE A 464 -51.62 -13.56 3.06
CA ILE A 464 -50.93 -12.64 2.13
C ILE A 464 -51.00 -11.21 2.64
N ARG A 465 -52.18 -10.72 3.03
CA ARG A 465 -52.37 -9.35 3.54
C ARG A 465 -51.69 -9.07 4.88
N ALA A 466 -51.46 -10.11 5.69
CA ALA A 466 -50.73 -9.99 6.95
C ALA A 466 -49.20 -9.95 6.79
N ALA A 467 -48.68 -10.21 5.59
CA ALA A 467 -47.25 -10.26 5.34
C ALA A 467 -46.61 -8.87 5.49
N LYS A 468 -45.43 -8.82 6.13
CA LYS A 468 -44.67 -7.59 6.37
C LYS A 468 -43.54 -7.35 5.35
N SER A 469 -43.45 -8.20 4.32
CA SER A 469 -42.44 -8.07 3.26
C SER A 469 -42.91 -8.76 1.98
N LYS A 470 -42.34 -8.35 0.84
CA LYS A 470 -42.61 -8.96 -0.48
C LYS A 470 -42.30 -10.46 -0.48
N ALA A 471 -41.20 -10.87 0.14
CA ALA A 471 -40.80 -12.26 0.27
C ALA A 471 -41.80 -13.09 1.09
N ALA A 472 -42.22 -12.59 2.26
CA ALA A 472 -43.22 -13.26 3.09
C ALA A 472 -44.57 -13.38 2.36
N GLY A 473 -45.00 -12.32 1.66
CA GLY A 473 -46.22 -12.34 0.86
C GLY A 473 -46.17 -13.36 -0.27
N ASN A 474 -45.04 -13.47 -0.98
CA ASN A 474 -44.85 -14.46 -2.03
C ASN A 474 -44.88 -15.91 -1.49
N THR A 475 -44.29 -16.15 -0.32
CA THR A 475 -44.38 -17.46 0.36
C THR A 475 -45.83 -17.80 0.70
N ALA A 476 -46.56 -16.88 1.35
CA ALA A 476 -47.97 -17.06 1.68
C ALA A 476 -48.83 -17.34 0.43
N ARG A 477 -48.57 -16.63 -0.67
CA ARG A 477 -49.23 -16.86 -1.96
C ARG A 477 -49.02 -18.29 -2.47
N ARG A 478 -47.77 -18.76 -2.48
CA ARG A 478 -47.44 -20.12 -2.96
C ARG A 478 -48.07 -21.21 -2.09
N GLU A 479 -48.04 -21.02 -0.78
CA GLU A 479 -48.68 -21.92 0.17
C GLU A 479 -50.20 -21.97 -0.05
N ALA A 480 -50.84 -20.81 -0.23
CA ALA A 480 -52.27 -20.72 -0.51
C ALA A 480 -52.66 -21.39 -1.84
N ILE A 481 -51.89 -21.18 -2.93
CA ILE A 481 -52.10 -21.87 -4.21
C ILE A 481 -51.98 -23.39 -4.05
N THR A 482 -50.99 -23.86 -3.29
CA THR A 482 -50.79 -25.29 -3.02
C THR A 482 -51.97 -25.86 -2.24
N ALA A 483 -52.46 -25.14 -1.22
CA ALA A 483 -53.61 -25.54 -0.43
C ALA A 483 -54.88 -25.64 -1.28
N LEU A 484 -55.13 -24.67 -2.18
CA LEU A 484 -56.24 -24.73 -3.14
C LEU A 484 -56.15 -25.98 -4.03
N GLY A 485 -54.96 -26.27 -4.56
CA GLY A 485 -54.74 -27.43 -5.45
C GLY A 485 -54.86 -28.79 -4.77
N ALA A 486 -54.73 -28.85 -3.44
CA ALA A 486 -54.81 -30.09 -2.66
C ALA A 486 -56.25 -30.51 -2.32
N ILE A 487 -57.24 -29.63 -2.51
CA ILE A 487 -58.65 -29.94 -2.20
C ILE A 487 -59.20 -30.95 -3.22
N GLU A 488 -59.82 -32.02 -2.70
CA GLU A 488 -60.29 -33.14 -3.50
C GLU A 488 -61.49 -32.75 -4.40
N LYS A 489 -61.46 -33.24 -5.64
CA LYS A 489 -62.50 -33.00 -6.65
C LYS A 489 -63.59 -34.06 -6.54
N LYS A 490 -64.82 -33.73 -6.93
CA LYS A 490 -65.91 -34.70 -7.02
C LYS A 490 -65.58 -35.73 -8.11
N THR A 491 -65.48 -37.00 -7.72
CA THR A 491 -65.29 -38.09 -8.66
C THR A 491 -66.54 -38.28 -9.53
N SER A 492 -66.34 -38.41 -10.84
CA SER A 492 -67.41 -38.84 -11.74
C SER A 492 -67.80 -40.26 -11.35
N ALA A 493 -69.09 -40.50 -11.09
CA ALA A 493 -69.58 -41.85 -10.90
C ALA A 493 -69.40 -42.63 -12.21
N GLU A 494 -68.33 -43.44 -12.30
CA GLU A 494 -68.31 -44.54 -13.26
C GLU A 494 -69.35 -45.57 -12.83
N THR A 495 -70.27 -45.84 -13.73
CA THR A 495 -71.14 -47.01 -13.69
C THR A 495 -70.31 -48.29 -13.75
N GLY A 496 -70.12 -48.92 -12.58
CA GLY A 496 -70.19 -50.36 -12.36
C GLY A 496 -68.94 -51.22 -12.57
N GLY A 497 -68.49 -51.90 -11.50
CA GLY A 497 -67.63 -53.09 -11.59
C GLY A 497 -66.90 -53.53 -10.31
N CYS A 498 -67.64 -54.15 -9.38
CA CYS A 498 -67.24 -54.93 -8.18
C CYS A 498 -65.76 -55.16 -7.81
N GLY A 499 -65.39 -54.90 -6.53
CA GLY A 499 -64.29 -55.61 -5.88
C GLY A 499 -63.66 -54.98 -4.61
N SER A 500 -64.20 -55.34 -3.44
CA SER A 500 -63.59 -55.35 -2.09
C SER A 500 -63.10 -54.04 -1.43
N ALA A 501 -63.76 -53.79 -0.29
CA ALA A 501 -63.44 -52.92 0.84
C ALA A 501 -61.96 -52.79 1.25
N LEU A 502 -61.59 -51.58 1.69
CA LEU A 502 -61.03 -51.30 3.02
C LEU A 502 -61.10 -49.78 3.27
N GLY A 503 -61.86 -49.39 4.29
CA GLY A 503 -61.95 -48.01 4.74
C GLY A 503 -60.79 -47.62 5.65
N VAL A 504 -60.54 -46.31 5.76
CA VAL A 504 -60.05 -45.70 7.00
C VAL A 504 -60.81 -44.39 7.18
N ALA A 505 -61.60 -44.35 8.25
CA ALA A 505 -62.16 -43.14 8.80
C ALA A 505 -61.08 -42.37 9.56
N GLY A 506 -61.15 -41.03 9.48
CA GLY A 506 -60.58 -40.11 10.45
C GLY A 506 -59.14 -39.66 10.18
N LEU A 507 -58.96 -38.36 9.96
CA LEU A 507 -58.39 -37.50 10.99
C LEU A 507 -58.69 -36.03 10.62
N LEU A 508 -59.43 -35.36 11.50
CA LEU A 508 -59.20 -33.94 11.76
C LEU A 508 -57.73 -33.80 12.15
N THR A 509 -56.97 -33.02 11.40
CA THR A 509 -55.81 -32.31 11.95
C THR A 509 -55.82 -30.91 11.37
N GLY A 510 -56.17 -29.95 12.22
CA GLY A 510 -55.65 -28.60 12.07
C GLY A 510 -54.12 -28.67 12.03
N LEU A 511 -53.57 -28.13 10.96
CA LEU A 511 -52.19 -27.69 10.82
C LEU A 511 -52.30 -26.27 10.25
N SER A 512 -51.63 -25.23 10.71
CA SER A 512 -50.79 -25.00 11.87
C SER A 512 -50.73 -23.48 11.96
N ALA A 513 -51.02 -22.90 13.11
CA ALA A 513 -50.55 -21.55 13.39
C ALA A 513 -49.01 -21.62 13.46
N LEU A 514 -48.33 -21.26 12.37
CA LEU A 514 -46.89 -21.02 12.41
C LEU A 514 -46.68 -19.58 12.90
N LEU A 515 -46.49 -19.45 14.21
CA LEU A 515 -45.81 -18.31 14.82
C LEU A 515 -44.42 -18.19 14.19
N VAL A 516 -44.24 -17.30 13.21
CA VAL A 516 -42.91 -16.86 12.80
C VAL A 516 -42.41 -15.91 13.89
N GLY A 517 -41.48 -16.44 14.69
CA GLY A 517 -40.76 -15.69 15.70
C GLY A 517 -39.94 -14.56 15.06
N ALA A 518 -40.31 -13.32 15.35
CA ALA A 518 -39.39 -12.21 15.36
C ALA A 518 -38.79 -12.14 16.78
N ALA A 519 -37.75 -12.93 17.03
CA ALA A 519 -36.92 -12.77 18.22
C ALA A 519 -35.89 -11.67 17.95
N VAL A 520 -36.14 -10.54 18.61
CA VAL A 520 -35.26 -9.40 18.82
C VAL A 520 -33.83 -9.86 19.16
N LEU A 521 -32.87 -9.52 18.29
CA LEU A 521 -31.44 -9.54 18.64
C LEU A 521 -31.12 -8.32 19.51
N GLY A 522 -31.34 -8.49 20.81
CA GLY A 522 -30.83 -7.59 21.83
C GLY A 522 -29.35 -7.88 22.11
N ARG A 523 -28.50 -6.89 21.81
CA ARG A 523 -27.13 -6.75 22.34
C ARG A 523 -27.08 -7.10 23.82
N LYS A 524 -26.08 -7.88 24.24
CA LYS A 524 -25.52 -7.78 25.59
C LYS A 524 -24.01 -7.70 25.55
N LYS A 525 -23.53 -6.64 26.20
CA LYS A 525 -22.17 -6.37 26.64
C LYS A 525 -21.54 -7.59 27.31
N HIS A 526 -20.29 -7.87 26.98
CA HIS A 526 -19.19 -7.86 27.95
C HIS A 526 -17.92 -7.40 27.24
#